data_AF-A0A976QCK9-F1
#
_entry.id   AF-A0A976QCK9-F1
#
_cell.length_a   1.000
_cell.length_b   1.000
_cell.length_c   1.000
_cell.angle_alpha   90.00
_cell.angle_beta   90.00
_cell.angle_gamma   90.00
#
_symmetry.space_group_name_H-M   'P 1'
#
loop_
_entity.id
_entity.type
_entity.pdbx_description
1 polymer ?
#
loop_
_entity_poly.entity_id
_entity_poly.type
_entity_poly.pdbx_seq_one_letter_code
_entity_poly.pdbx_strand_id
1 'polypeptide(L)'
;MIYRYDWGMSSFQDFVDSQLVRGRAYFSKAVALAEFRQTPQALQAAIARLTRKGGLVSPRRGFYLILRPEDRLLGAPDPARWIDPLMKHLGFDYRISLLRAAAFHGSAHQAAMVFQIITSRQLPKLEIGRQRVEFLYQTPASFAESNRPEWLSQLKTEAGYAKIAGVELTLLDICRYFHRAAGINGAAQAVHDLGKKADSRILAKAASAYENSAVRRLGYLLERFGHIRQADALRPFAAKAKSFKALDPASKPIVAELKMLEEKSPVWKLVINVPVEIDL
;
A
#
# COMPACT_ATOMS: atom_id res chain seq x y z
N MET A 1 -45.13 23.97 18.55
CA MET A 1 -44.00 24.32 19.42
C MET A 1 -42.88 23.33 19.12
N ILE A 2 -41.92 23.71 18.28
CA ILE A 2 -40.82 22.83 17.85
C ILE A 2 -39.64 23.13 18.78
N TYR A 3 -39.25 22.17 19.61
CA TYR A 3 -38.07 22.29 20.46
C TYR A 3 -36.81 22.32 19.57
N ARG A 4 -36.27 23.53 19.39
CA ARG A 4 -34.89 23.73 18.96
C ARG A 4 -33.97 23.27 20.10
N TYR A 5 -33.39 22.09 19.97
CA TYR A 5 -32.26 21.68 20.81
C TYR A 5 -31.02 22.45 20.36
N ASP A 6 -30.73 23.53 21.07
CA ASP A 6 -29.50 24.31 20.94
C ASP A 6 -28.37 23.59 21.70
N TRP A 7 -27.74 22.60 21.06
CA TRP A 7 -26.52 21.99 21.59
C TRP A 7 -25.36 22.97 21.37
N GLY A 8 -25.17 23.90 22.31
CA GLY A 8 -23.83 24.41 22.56
C GLY A 8 -22.94 23.23 22.96
N MET A 9 -22.01 22.82 22.08
CA MET A 9 -21.02 21.79 22.44
C MET A 9 -20.24 22.27 23.66
N SER A 10 -20.50 21.66 24.82
CA SER A 10 -19.99 22.15 26.11
C SER A 10 -18.57 21.65 26.38
N SER A 11 -18.23 20.48 25.82
CA SER A 11 -16.96 19.80 26.06
C SER A 11 -16.31 19.31 24.76
N PHE A 12 -14.99 19.14 24.78
CA PHE A 12 -14.27 18.51 23.67
C PHE A 12 -14.68 17.04 23.49
N GLN A 13 -15.19 16.38 24.54
CA GLN A 13 -15.73 15.03 24.46
C GLN A 13 -16.99 15.02 23.58
N ASP A 14 -17.90 15.99 23.75
CA ASP A 14 -19.12 16.12 22.94
C ASP A 14 -18.78 16.25 21.45
N PHE A 15 -17.72 17.00 21.11
CA PHE A 15 -17.21 17.10 19.74
C PHE A 15 -16.73 15.74 19.21
N VAL A 16 -15.90 15.02 19.99
CA VAL A 16 -15.38 13.70 19.60
C VAL A 16 -16.52 12.70 19.40
N ASP A 17 -17.47 12.67 20.33
CA ASP A 17 -18.64 11.79 20.27
C ASP A 17 -19.51 12.12 19.05
N SER A 18 -19.67 13.41 18.71
CA SER A 18 -20.39 13.81 17.50
C SER A 18 -19.74 13.31 16.21
N GLN A 19 -18.40 13.20 16.15
CA GLN A 19 -17.71 12.63 15.00
C GLN A 19 -17.95 11.12 14.92
N LEU A 20 -17.90 10.42 16.05
CA LEU A 20 -18.20 8.99 16.11
C LEU A 20 -19.64 8.67 15.70
N VAL A 21 -20.63 9.46 16.15
CA VAL A 21 -22.04 9.32 15.74
C VAL A 21 -22.20 9.49 14.23
N ARG A 22 -21.40 10.36 13.60
CA ARG A 22 -21.36 10.54 12.14
C ARG A 22 -20.54 9.45 11.42
N GLY A 23 -20.11 8.40 12.12
CA GLY A 23 -19.28 7.32 11.58
C GLY A 23 -17.82 7.69 11.34
N ARG A 24 -17.36 8.86 11.79
CA ARG A 24 -15.99 9.34 11.58
C ARG A 24 -15.14 9.12 12.82
N ALA A 25 -14.25 8.13 12.75
CA ALA A 25 -13.26 7.85 13.80
C ALA A 25 -11.97 8.68 13.65
N TYR A 26 -12.05 9.87 13.07
CA TYR A 26 -10.91 10.78 12.89
C TYR A 26 -11.39 12.23 12.75
N PHE A 27 -10.47 13.19 12.93
CA PHE A 27 -10.69 14.60 12.61
C PHE A 27 -9.37 15.31 12.29
N SER A 28 -9.46 16.43 11.58
CA SER A 28 -8.34 17.36 11.41
C SER A 28 -8.41 18.48 12.44
N LYS A 29 -7.26 19.07 12.80
CA LYS A 29 -7.21 20.23 13.69
C LYS A 29 -8.05 21.39 13.15
N ALA A 30 -8.10 21.58 11.83
CA ALA A 30 -8.89 22.62 11.19
C ALA A 30 -10.39 22.41 11.40
N VAL A 31 -10.89 21.19 11.21
CA VAL A 31 -12.29 20.83 11.49
C VAL A 31 -12.62 21.01 12.97
N ALA A 32 -11.72 20.55 13.85
CA ALA A 32 -11.91 20.75 15.28
C ALA A 32 -11.97 22.25 15.64
N LEU A 33 -11.10 23.11 15.12
CA LEU A 33 -11.16 24.56 15.38
C LEU A 33 -12.44 25.22 14.85
N ALA A 34 -12.99 24.74 13.73
CA ALA A 34 -14.20 25.30 13.14
C ALA A 34 -15.46 24.89 13.91
N GLU A 35 -15.53 23.65 14.40
CA GLU A 35 -16.70 23.11 15.11
C GLU A 35 -16.61 23.34 16.63
N PHE A 36 -15.41 23.24 17.21
CA PHE A 36 -15.14 23.51 18.62
C PHE A 36 -14.86 25.01 18.80
N ARG A 37 -15.91 25.77 19.14
CA ARG A 37 -15.89 27.24 19.33
C ARG A 37 -15.07 27.72 20.55
N GLN A 38 -13.84 27.23 20.70
CA GLN A 38 -12.89 27.63 21.73
C GLN A 38 -11.57 28.09 21.11
N THR A 39 -10.70 28.68 21.93
CA THR A 39 -9.40 29.17 21.48
C THR A 39 -8.49 28.03 21.02
N PRO A 40 -7.53 28.28 20.12
CA PRO A 40 -6.56 27.27 19.69
C PRO A 40 -5.77 26.63 20.83
N GLN A 41 -5.46 27.39 21.87
CA GLN A 41 -4.77 26.91 23.08
C GLN A 41 -5.66 25.94 23.87
N ALA A 42 -6.94 26.27 24.04
CA ALA A 42 -7.90 25.41 24.73
C ALA A 42 -8.10 24.08 23.98
N LEU A 43 -8.19 24.11 22.64
CA LEU A 43 -8.23 22.91 21.82
C LEU A 43 -6.97 22.04 22.00
N GLN A 44 -5.78 22.66 21.98
CA GLN A 44 -4.53 21.93 22.19
C GLN A 44 -4.48 21.25 23.56
N ALA A 45 -4.90 21.95 24.62
CA ALA A 45 -4.97 21.39 25.96
C ALA A 45 -5.98 20.22 26.04
N ALA A 46 -7.12 20.34 25.36
CA ALA A 46 -8.13 19.29 25.31
C ALA A 46 -7.65 18.04 24.56
N ILE A 47 -7.02 18.22 23.40
CA ILE A 47 -6.38 17.14 22.63
C ILE A 47 -5.33 16.45 23.50
N ALA A 48 -4.40 17.21 24.09
CA ALA A 48 -3.33 16.64 24.93
C ALA A 48 -3.88 15.85 26.12
N ARG A 49 -4.96 16.31 26.74
CA ARG A 49 -5.65 15.59 27.81
C ARG A 49 -6.26 14.27 27.32
N LEU A 50 -6.93 14.26 26.16
CA LEU A 50 -7.57 13.06 25.64
C LEU A 50 -6.54 12.05 25.09
N THR A 51 -5.45 12.51 24.47
CA THR A 51 -4.31 11.67 24.08
C THR A 51 -3.69 10.97 25.29
N ARG A 52 -3.46 11.68 26.41
CA ARG A 52 -2.94 11.06 27.65
C ARG A 52 -3.87 10.00 28.23
N LYS A 53 -5.18 10.13 28.02
CA LYS A 53 -6.18 9.12 28.42
C LYS A 53 -6.30 7.96 27.41
N GLY A 54 -5.50 7.94 26.34
CA GLY A 54 -5.56 6.92 25.30
C GLY A 54 -6.81 7.01 24.42
N GLY A 55 -7.48 8.17 24.36
CA GLY A 55 -8.65 8.38 23.51
C GLY A 55 -8.33 8.90 22.11
N LEU A 56 -7.13 9.42 21.90
CA LEU A 56 -6.66 9.94 20.60
C LEU A 56 -5.25 9.48 20.29
N VAL A 57 -4.96 9.34 19.00
CA VAL A 57 -3.59 9.22 18.51
C VAL A 57 -3.41 10.04 17.23
N SER A 58 -2.19 10.51 16.97
CA SER A 58 -1.91 11.38 15.82
C SER A 58 -0.95 10.71 14.83
N PRO A 59 -1.45 10.24 13.67
CA PRO A 59 -0.63 9.71 12.59
C PRO A 59 0.30 10.76 11.95
N ARG A 60 -0.22 11.98 11.79
CA ARG A 60 0.51 13.13 11.25
C ARG A 60 0.04 14.38 11.95
N ARG A 61 0.92 15.38 12.00
CA ARG A 61 0.63 16.68 12.63
C ARG A 61 -0.68 17.24 12.08
N GLY A 62 -1.60 17.56 12.98
CA GLY A 62 -2.89 18.15 12.63
C GLY A 62 -3.97 17.15 12.21
N PHE A 63 -3.68 15.85 12.25
CA PHE A 63 -4.64 14.77 12.01
C PHE A 63 -4.68 13.84 13.22
N TYR A 64 -5.89 13.49 13.67
CA TYR A 64 -6.12 12.71 14.87
C TYR A 64 -7.10 11.59 14.59
N LEU A 65 -6.76 10.39 15.06
CA LEU A 65 -7.66 9.24 15.11
C LEU A 65 -8.32 9.20 16.48
N ILE A 66 -9.61 8.89 16.49
CA ILE A 66 -10.39 8.64 17.70
C ILE A 66 -10.30 7.14 17.99
N LEU A 67 -9.68 6.79 19.12
CA LEU A 67 -9.50 5.41 19.53
C LEU A 67 -10.77 4.89 20.19
N ARG A 68 -11.37 3.85 19.61
CA ARG A 68 -12.48 3.12 20.21
C ARG A 68 -11.95 2.08 21.22
N PRO A 69 -12.78 1.55 22.13
CA PRO A 69 -12.31 0.56 23.12
C PRO A 69 -11.57 -0.63 22.50
N GLU A 70 -12.02 -1.13 21.35
CA GLU A 70 -11.41 -2.23 20.60
C GLU A 70 -10.01 -1.91 20.06
N ASP A 71 -9.72 -0.63 19.78
CA ASP A 71 -8.43 -0.20 19.24
C ASP A 71 -7.34 -0.16 20.31
N ARG A 72 -7.72 -0.13 21.61
CA ARG A 72 -6.77 0.05 22.73
C ARG A 72 -5.76 -1.08 22.86
N LEU A 73 -6.17 -2.32 22.56
CA LEU A 73 -5.28 -3.49 22.61
C LEU A 73 -4.15 -3.39 21.58
N LEU A 74 -4.45 -2.81 20.41
CA LEU A 74 -3.48 -2.63 19.32
C LEU A 74 -2.81 -1.26 19.37
N GLY A 75 -3.32 -0.32 20.16
CA GLY A 75 -2.86 1.07 20.25
C GLY A 75 -3.20 1.94 19.03
N ALA A 76 -3.78 1.35 17.98
CA ALA A 76 -4.33 2.04 16.82
C ALA A 76 -5.24 1.12 15.99
N PRO A 77 -6.27 1.69 15.33
CA PRO A 77 -7.10 0.98 14.36
C PRO A 77 -6.29 0.55 13.14
N ASP A 78 -6.75 -0.51 12.44
CA ASP A 78 -6.15 -0.95 11.17
C ASP A 78 -6.03 0.22 10.18
N PRO A 79 -4.86 0.41 9.52
CA PRO A 79 -4.65 1.52 8.58
C PRO A 79 -5.68 1.65 7.47
N ALA A 80 -6.32 0.56 7.03
CA ALA A 80 -7.41 0.60 6.07
C ALA A 80 -8.54 1.54 6.52
N ARG A 81 -8.80 1.66 7.82
CA ARG A 81 -9.89 2.49 8.36
C ARG A 81 -9.65 4.00 8.24
N TRP A 82 -8.40 4.44 8.08
CA TRP A 82 -8.05 5.86 8.18
C TRP A 82 -7.07 6.37 7.13
N ILE A 83 -6.48 5.50 6.30
CA ILE A 83 -5.46 5.92 5.36
C ILE A 83 -6.02 6.87 4.28
N ASP A 84 -7.19 6.58 3.73
CA ASP A 84 -7.82 7.45 2.73
C ASP A 84 -8.07 8.87 3.28
N PRO A 85 -8.73 9.04 4.45
CA PRO A 85 -8.83 10.33 5.12
C PRO A 85 -7.50 11.02 5.37
N LEU A 86 -6.47 10.29 5.81
CA LEU A 86 -5.15 10.86 6.05
C LEU A 86 -4.53 11.39 4.76
N MET A 87 -4.56 10.60 3.68
CA MET A 87 -3.96 10.99 2.41
C MET A 87 -4.69 12.17 1.78
N LYS A 88 -6.03 12.25 1.93
CA LYS A 88 -6.83 13.43 1.59
C LYS A 88 -6.43 14.65 2.41
N HIS A 89 -6.24 14.50 3.72
CA HIS A 89 -5.78 15.59 4.58
C HIS A 89 -4.39 16.11 4.18
N LEU A 90 -3.49 15.22 3.77
CA LEU A 90 -2.16 15.58 3.29
C LEU A 90 -2.17 16.15 1.85
N GLY A 91 -3.26 15.96 1.10
CA GLY A 91 -3.37 16.35 -0.30
C GLY A 91 -2.53 15.48 -1.24
N PHE A 92 -2.26 14.23 -0.87
CA PHE A 92 -1.41 13.32 -1.64
C PHE A 92 -2.22 12.17 -2.22
N ASP A 93 -2.04 11.93 -3.51
CA ASP A 93 -2.59 10.74 -4.14
C ASP A 93 -1.75 9.51 -3.77
N TYR A 94 -2.41 8.35 -3.75
CA TYR A 94 -1.84 7.12 -3.21
C TYR A 94 -2.57 5.89 -3.75
N ARG A 95 -1.95 4.74 -3.56
CA ARG A 95 -2.62 3.43 -3.62
C ARG A 95 -2.05 2.48 -2.60
N ILE A 96 -2.91 1.70 -1.95
CA ILE A 96 -2.51 0.53 -1.17
C ILE A 96 -1.96 -0.51 -2.16
N SER A 97 -0.78 -1.08 -1.89
CA SER A 97 -0.14 -2.00 -2.84
C SER A 97 0.65 -3.11 -2.13
N LEU A 98 1.47 -3.84 -2.90
CA LEU A 98 2.34 -4.92 -2.47
C LEU A 98 1.53 -6.03 -1.77
N LEU A 99 2.05 -6.60 -0.66
CA LEU A 99 1.47 -7.77 -0.02
C LEU A 99 0.05 -7.52 0.52
N ARG A 100 -0.27 -6.28 0.91
CA ARG A 100 -1.63 -5.91 1.35
C ARG A 100 -2.62 -5.97 0.18
N ALA A 101 -2.22 -5.52 -1.01
CA ALA A 101 -3.05 -5.65 -2.21
C ALA A 101 -3.13 -7.10 -2.72
N ALA A 102 -2.03 -7.86 -2.64
CA ALA A 102 -2.05 -9.26 -3.01
C ALA A 102 -3.00 -10.08 -2.12
N ALA A 103 -2.98 -9.87 -0.80
CA ALA A 103 -3.91 -10.48 0.13
C ALA A 103 -5.37 -10.10 -0.17
N PHE A 104 -5.63 -8.83 -0.51
CA PHE A 104 -6.97 -8.38 -0.93
C PHE A 104 -7.47 -9.11 -2.18
N HIS A 105 -6.59 -9.43 -3.12
CA HIS A 105 -6.91 -10.21 -4.32
C HIS A 105 -6.88 -11.73 -4.10
N GLY A 106 -6.69 -12.19 -2.87
CA GLY A 106 -6.77 -13.60 -2.48
C GLY A 106 -5.48 -14.40 -2.70
N SER A 107 -4.31 -13.76 -2.64
CA SER A 107 -3.04 -14.48 -2.51
C SER A 107 -2.84 -14.97 -1.07
N ALA A 108 -2.32 -16.18 -0.93
CA ALA A 108 -2.01 -16.82 0.34
C ALA A 108 -0.73 -16.19 0.92
N HIS A 109 -0.86 -14.97 1.44
CA HIS A 109 0.23 -14.33 2.15
C HIS A 109 -0.06 -14.32 3.64
N GLN A 110 0.90 -14.83 4.41
CA GLN A 110 0.99 -14.61 5.85
C GLN A 110 0.83 -13.11 6.10
N ALA A 111 -0.11 -12.76 6.98
CA ALA A 111 -0.59 -11.40 7.20
C ALA A 111 0.55 -10.38 7.12
N ALA A 112 0.51 -9.53 6.08
CA ALA A 112 1.50 -8.47 5.93
C ALA A 112 1.45 -7.57 7.18
N MET A 113 2.40 -7.76 8.09
CA MET A 113 2.55 -6.98 9.33
C MET A 113 2.76 -5.48 9.05
N VAL A 114 3.05 -5.13 7.79
CA VAL A 114 3.25 -3.77 7.30
C VAL A 114 2.18 -3.43 6.27
N PHE A 115 1.51 -2.31 6.47
CA PHE A 115 0.55 -1.75 5.52
C PHE A 115 1.29 -0.87 4.51
N GLN A 116 1.43 -1.35 3.28
CA GLN A 116 2.28 -0.74 2.27
C GLN A 116 1.46 0.10 1.29
N ILE A 117 1.97 1.30 1.02
CA ILE A 117 1.33 2.31 0.17
C ILE A 117 2.36 2.86 -0.78
N ILE A 118 1.99 3.07 -2.05
CA ILE A 118 2.80 3.81 -3.01
C ILE A 118 2.21 5.21 -3.16
N THR A 119 3.07 6.22 -3.19
CA THR A 119 2.68 7.63 -3.40
C THR A 119 3.80 8.41 -4.11
N SER A 120 3.43 9.56 -4.67
CA SER A 120 4.32 10.50 -5.36
C SER A 120 5.09 11.45 -4.43
N ARG A 121 5.03 11.22 -3.11
CA ARG A 121 5.72 12.01 -2.09
C ARG A 121 6.57 11.14 -1.18
N GLN A 122 7.77 11.61 -0.86
CA GLN A 122 8.59 10.96 0.16
C GLN A 122 7.98 11.23 1.54
N LEU A 123 7.51 10.17 2.18
CA LEU A 123 6.93 10.21 3.52
C LEU A 123 7.69 9.24 4.42
N PRO A 124 8.06 9.63 5.65
CA PRO A 124 8.69 8.69 6.56
C PRO A 124 7.68 7.60 6.97
N LYS A 125 8.18 6.40 7.26
CA LYS A 125 7.37 5.31 7.82
C LYS A 125 6.63 5.77 9.07
N LEU A 126 5.49 5.14 9.33
CA LEU A 126 4.63 5.46 10.45
C LEU A 126 4.42 4.23 11.30
N GLU A 127 4.64 4.39 12.61
CA GLU A 127 4.45 3.35 13.61
C GLU A 127 3.55 3.94 14.70
N ILE A 128 2.37 3.34 14.88
CA ILE A 128 1.41 3.75 15.91
C ILE A 128 0.83 2.52 16.56
N GLY A 129 1.06 2.37 17.87
CA GLY A 129 0.75 1.13 18.56
C GLY A 129 1.46 -0.04 17.89
N ARG A 130 0.70 -1.06 17.50
CA ARG A 130 1.18 -2.25 16.76
C ARG A 130 1.05 -2.11 15.25
N GLN A 131 0.52 -0.99 14.76
CA GLN A 131 0.33 -0.75 13.33
C GLN A 131 1.60 -0.16 12.72
N ARG A 132 2.01 -0.71 11.58
CA ARG A 132 3.14 -0.22 10.78
C ARG A 132 2.65 0.14 9.39
N VAL A 133 2.96 1.35 8.95
CA VAL A 133 2.66 1.84 7.60
C VAL A 133 3.95 2.24 6.91
N GLU A 134 4.20 1.67 5.74
CA GLU A 134 5.36 1.99 4.91
C GLU A 134 4.89 2.73 3.66
N PHE A 135 5.52 3.87 3.39
CA PHE A 135 5.29 4.66 2.19
C PHE A 135 6.43 4.43 1.20
N LEU A 136 6.12 3.82 0.07
CA LEU A 136 7.04 3.63 -1.03
C LEU A 136 6.90 4.81 -2.00
N TYR A 137 8.02 5.44 -2.28
CA TYR A 137 8.08 6.58 -3.20
C TYR A 137 8.17 6.10 -4.65
N GLN A 138 7.37 6.73 -5.51
CA GLN A 138 7.50 6.68 -6.95
C GLN A 138 7.54 8.12 -7.48
N THR A 139 8.30 8.37 -8.55
CA THR A 139 8.37 9.73 -9.10
C THR A 139 6.99 10.19 -9.54
N PRO A 140 6.64 11.50 -9.42
CA PRO A 140 5.32 11.98 -9.80
C PRO A 140 4.87 11.60 -11.21
N ALA A 141 5.78 11.63 -12.19
CA ALA A 141 5.50 11.24 -13.58
C ALA A 141 5.13 9.74 -13.69
N SER A 142 5.99 8.84 -13.19
CA SER A 142 5.74 7.39 -13.23
C SER A 142 4.52 6.99 -12.38
N PHE A 143 4.30 7.67 -11.25
CA PHE A 143 3.11 7.45 -10.42
C PHE A 143 1.84 7.89 -11.14
N ALA A 144 1.80 9.07 -11.76
CA ALA A 144 0.64 9.53 -12.52
C ALA A 144 0.34 8.61 -13.72
N GLU A 145 1.37 8.09 -14.38
CA GLU A 145 1.19 7.14 -15.47
C GLU A 145 0.62 5.80 -15.02
N SER A 146 0.93 5.36 -13.79
CA SER A 146 0.55 4.05 -13.26
C SER A 146 -0.62 4.05 -12.28
N ASN A 147 -0.98 5.18 -11.67
CA ASN A 147 -2.07 5.30 -10.69
C ASN A 147 -3.40 5.68 -11.35
N ARG A 148 -3.74 5.03 -12.46
CA ARG A 148 -4.96 5.34 -13.24
C ARG A 148 -6.19 4.66 -12.63
N PRO A 149 -7.37 5.33 -12.58
CA PRO A 149 -8.57 4.77 -11.98
C PRO A 149 -8.97 3.39 -12.51
N GLU A 150 -8.80 3.15 -13.82
CA GLU A 150 -9.12 1.87 -14.47
C GLU A 150 -8.19 0.70 -14.09
N TRP A 151 -7.06 1.00 -13.42
CA TRP A 151 -6.12 -0.01 -12.92
C TRP A 151 -6.22 -0.18 -11.41
N LEU A 152 -7.04 0.63 -10.73
CA LEU A 152 -7.27 0.56 -9.30
C LEU A 152 -8.54 -0.26 -9.00
N SER A 153 -8.56 -0.80 -7.79
CA SER A 153 -9.74 -1.38 -7.17
C SER A 153 -10.12 -0.57 -5.92
N GLN A 154 -11.24 -0.93 -5.30
CA GLN A 154 -11.74 -0.27 -4.11
C GLN A 154 -11.74 -1.22 -2.92
N LEU A 155 -11.00 -0.85 -1.87
CA LEU A 155 -11.08 -1.50 -0.58
C LEU A 155 -12.20 -0.83 0.23
N LYS A 156 -13.20 -1.60 0.66
CA LYS A 156 -14.25 -1.11 1.56
C LYS A 156 -13.66 -0.89 2.96
N THR A 157 -13.96 0.26 3.56
CA THR A 157 -13.46 0.66 4.88
C THR A 157 -14.60 1.27 5.69
N GLU A 158 -14.41 1.43 7.00
CA GLU A 158 -15.39 2.14 7.83
C GLU A 158 -15.55 3.61 7.43
N ALA A 159 -14.51 4.23 6.87
CA ALA A 159 -14.52 5.60 6.38
C ALA A 159 -15.00 5.74 4.92
N GLY A 160 -15.50 4.66 4.31
CA GLY A 160 -15.95 4.61 2.91
C GLY A 160 -15.11 3.65 2.08
N TYR A 161 -14.32 4.19 1.14
CA TYR A 161 -13.47 3.40 0.25
C TYR A 161 -12.05 3.94 0.24
N ALA A 162 -11.08 3.04 0.19
CA ALA A 162 -9.67 3.37 -0.03
C ALA A 162 -9.20 2.84 -1.39
N LYS A 163 -8.28 3.59 -2.02
CA LYS A 163 -7.64 3.19 -3.28
C LYS A 163 -6.68 2.03 -3.04
N ILE A 164 -6.88 0.92 -3.74
CA ILE A 164 -6.00 -0.25 -3.70
C ILE A 164 -5.60 -0.64 -5.12
N ALA A 165 -4.37 -1.10 -5.31
CA ALA A 165 -3.89 -1.57 -6.61
C ALA A 165 -4.79 -2.70 -7.12
N GLY A 166 -5.14 -2.68 -8.41
CA GLY A 166 -5.71 -3.85 -9.09
C GLY A 166 -4.69 -4.98 -9.20
N VAL A 167 -5.10 -6.12 -9.74
CA VAL A 167 -4.25 -7.33 -9.83
C VAL A 167 -2.95 -7.05 -10.60
N GLU A 168 -3.05 -6.38 -11.75
CA GLU A 168 -1.92 -6.11 -12.64
C GLU A 168 -0.90 -5.17 -12.00
N LEU A 169 -1.39 -4.10 -11.37
CA LEU A 169 -0.54 -3.17 -10.61
C LEU A 169 0.10 -3.85 -9.41
N THR A 170 -0.64 -4.71 -8.71
CA THR A 170 -0.12 -5.48 -7.56
C THR A 170 1.07 -6.32 -7.99
N LEU A 171 0.95 -7.08 -9.08
CA LEU A 171 2.01 -7.93 -9.62
C LEU A 171 3.24 -7.12 -10.06
N LEU A 172 3.02 -6.00 -10.77
CA LEU A 172 4.09 -5.10 -11.20
C LEU A 172 4.79 -4.43 -10.02
N ASP A 173 4.04 -3.96 -9.02
CA ASP A 173 4.56 -3.33 -7.82
C ASP A 173 5.38 -4.31 -6.98
N ILE A 174 4.88 -5.53 -6.79
CA ILE A 174 5.61 -6.58 -6.08
C ILE A 174 6.91 -6.91 -6.82
N CYS A 175 6.90 -7.06 -8.15
CA CYS A 175 8.13 -7.35 -8.89
C CYS A 175 9.12 -6.17 -8.94
N ARG A 176 8.63 -4.93 -8.83
CA ARG A 176 9.46 -3.72 -8.73
C ARG A 176 10.09 -3.59 -7.34
N TYR A 177 9.29 -3.84 -6.30
CA TYR A 177 9.67 -3.65 -4.90
C TYR A 177 9.77 -4.98 -4.14
N PHE A 178 10.23 -6.05 -4.80
CA PHE A 178 10.20 -7.41 -4.23
C PHE A 178 10.97 -7.53 -2.91
N HIS A 179 12.03 -6.75 -2.72
CA HIS A 179 12.78 -6.63 -1.46
C HIS A 179 11.96 -6.06 -0.28
N ARG A 180 10.81 -5.44 -0.56
CA ARG A 180 9.78 -5.02 0.41
C ARG A 180 8.58 -5.98 0.45
N ALA A 181 8.55 -6.99 -0.40
CA ALA A 181 7.46 -7.96 -0.54
C ALA A 181 7.97 -9.40 -0.34
N ALA A 182 8.70 -9.64 0.75
CA ALA A 182 9.28 -10.94 1.11
C ALA A 182 10.26 -11.54 0.08
N GLY A 183 10.97 -10.67 -0.65
CA GLY A 183 11.98 -11.08 -1.61
C GLY A 183 11.39 -11.66 -2.90
N ILE A 184 12.24 -12.32 -3.69
CA ILE A 184 11.83 -12.90 -4.97
C ILE A 184 10.82 -14.04 -4.79
N ASN A 185 10.90 -14.80 -3.69
CA ASN A 185 9.97 -15.87 -3.36
C ASN A 185 8.57 -15.31 -3.04
N GLY A 186 8.49 -14.22 -2.28
CA GLY A 186 7.22 -13.52 -2.07
C GLY A 186 6.60 -12.99 -3.37
N ALA A 187 7.44 -12.49 -4.29
CA ALA A 187 6.99 -12.13 -5.63
C ALA A 187 6.49 -13.33 -6.43
N ALA A 188 7.20 -14.46 -6.36
CA ALA A 188 6.82 -15.68 -7.03
C ALA A 188 5.49 -16.23 -6.52
N GLN A 189 5.28 -16.26 -5.20
CA GLN A 189 4.01 -16.66 -4.59
C GLN A 189 2.85 -15.78 -5.07
N ALA A 190 3.03 -14.45 -5.07
CA ALA A 190 2.00 -13.54 -5.55
C ALA A 190 1.67 -13.77 -7.03
N VAL A 191 2.69 -14.05 -7.87
CA VAL A 191 2.50 -14.35 -9.29
C VAL A 191 1.82 -15.69 -9.50
N HIS A 192 2.17 -16.71 -8.73
CA HIS A 192 1.50 -18.01 -8.75
C HIS A 192 0.00 -17.89 -8.41
N ASP A 193 -0.33 -17.15 -7.35
CA ASP A 193 -1.70 -17.05 -6.86
C ASP A 193 -2.59 -16.14 -7.73
N LEU A 194 -2.02 -15.07 -8.27
CA LEU A 194 -2.77 -13.99 -8.92
C LEU A 194 -2.55 -13.92 -10.43
N GLY A 195 -1.52 -14.55 -10.98
CA GLY A 195 -1.13 -14.39 -12.38
C GLY A 195 -2.24 -14.76 -13.36
N LYS A 196 -3.03 -15.80 -13.06
CA LYS A 196 -4.21 -16.17 -13.87
C LYS A 196 -5.32 -15.11 -13.85
N LYS A 197 -5.44 -14.32 -12.78
CA LYS A 197 -6.48 -13.29 -12.61
C LYS A 197 -6.17 -11.99 -13.36
N ALA A 198 -4.92 -11.77 -13.75
CA ALA A 198 -4.51 -10.58 -14.48
C ALA A 198 -5.04 -10.56 -15.92
N ASP A 199 -5.67 -9.46 -16.33
CA ASP A 199 -5.98 -9.17 -17.73
C ASP A 199 -4.69 -8.77 -18.46
N SER A 200 -4.35 -9.55 -19.49
CA SER A 200 -3.11 -9.39 -20.23
C SER A 200 -2.99 -8.03 -20.95
N ARG A 201 -4.10 -7.40 -21.34
CA ARG A 201 -4.11 -6.10 -22.02
C ARG A 201 -3.89 -4.97 -21.02
N ILE A 202 -4.53 -5.03 -19.86
CA ILE A 202 -4.28 -4.07 -18.77
C ILE A 202 -2.83 -4.20 -18.31
N LEU A 203 -2.35 -5.42 -18.13
CA LEU A 203 -0.98 -5.71 -17.69
C LEU A 203 0.07 -5.09 -18.64
N ALA A 204 -0.08 -5.28 -19.95
CA ALA A 204 0.83 -4.69 -20.94
C ALA A 204 0.80 -3.15 -20.94
N LYS A 205 -0.38 -2.54 -20.79
CA LYS A 205 -0.52 -1.08 -20.71
C LYS A 205 0.17 -0.55 -19.44
N ALA A 206 -0.13 -1.15 -18.29
CA ALA A 206 0.45 -0.75 -17.01
C ALA A 206 1.97 -0.92 -16.98
N ALA A 207 2.49 -2.02 -17.55
CA ALA A 207 3.92 -2.31 -17.61
C ALA A 207 4.76 -1.22 -18.31
N SER A 208 4.14 -0.39 -19.17
CA SER A 208 4.84 0.72 -19.83
C SER A 208 5.29 1.82 -18.87
N ALA A 209 4.68 1.92 -17.68
CA ALA A 209 5.05 2.88 -16.64
C ALA A 209 6.14 2.35 -15.67
N TYR A 210 6.66 1.14 -15.89
CA TYR A 210 7.60 0.45 -15.00
C TYR A 210 8.98 0.26 -15.64
N GLU A 211 10.00 0.11 -14.80
CA GLU A 211 11.33 -0.25 -15.27
C GLU A 211 11.29 -1.61 -15.96
N ASN A 212 11.93 -1.68 -17.12
CA ASN A 212 12.00 -2.89 -17.95
C ASN A 212 12.48 -4.13 -17.17
N SER A 213 13.36 -3.96 -16.19
CA SER A 213 13.82 -5.06 -15.33
C SER A 213 12.71 -5.65 -14.46
N ALA A 214 11.83 -4.83 -13.87
CA ALA A 214 10.69 -5.31 -13.08
C ALA A 214 9.69 -6.07 -13.97
N VAL A 215 9.41 -5.53 -15.16
CA VAL A 215 8.53 -6.17 -16.15
C VAL A 215 9.08 -7.52 -16.59
N ARG A 216 10.39 -7.63 -16.81
CA ARG A 216 11.05 -8.89 -17.18
C ARG A 216 10.98 -9.94 -16.07
N ARG A 217 11.16 -9.55 -14.81
CA ARG A 217 11.00 -10.47 -13.67
C ARG A 217 9.58 -11.00 -13.60
N LEU A 218 8.59 -10.12 -13.72
CA LEU A 218 7.18 -10.51 -13.73
C LEU A 218 6.88 -11.47 -14.88
N GLY A 219 7.33 -11.14 -16.10
CA GLY A 219 7.13 -12.01 -17.26
C GLY A 219 7.75 -13.39 -17.11
N TYR A 220 8.97 -13.48 -16.58
CA TYR A 220 9.62 -14.75 -16.25
C TYR A 220 8.82 -15.57 -15.23
N LEU A 221 8.36 -14.95 -14.14
CA LEU A 221 7.57 -15.62 -13.11
C LEU A 221 6.21 -16.09 -13.65
N LEU A 222 5.55 -15.28 -14.48
CA LEU A 222 4.28 -15.66 -15.13
C LEU A 222 4.47 -16.87 -16.05
N GLU A 223 5.53 -16.88 -16.86
CA GLU A 223 5.85 -18.01 -17.73
C GLU A 223 6.15 -19.28 -16.94
N ARG A 224 6.94 -19.15 -15.87
CA ARG A 224 7.31 -20.25 -14.97
C ARG A 224 6.09 -20.94 -14.34
N PHE A 225 5.05 -20.17 -13.98
CA PHE A 225 3.82 -20.71 -13.40
C PHE A 225 2.72 -20.99 -14.43
N GLY A 226 3.05 -21.01 -15.72
CA GLY A 226 2.11 -21.39 -16.79
C GLY A 226 1.08 -20.32 -17.16
N HIS A 227 1.24 -19.09 -16.70
CA HIS A 227 0.42 -17.94 -17.08
C HIS A 227 0.89 -17.33 -18.42
N ILE A 228 0.95 -18.19 -19.44
CA ILE A 228 1.60 -17.90 -20.74
C ILE A 228 0.99 -16.68 -21.43
N ARG A 229 -0.34 -16.53 -21.41
CA ARG A 229 -1.02 -15.38 -22.03
C ARG A 229 -0.59 -14.04 -21.42
N GLN A 230 -0.43 -14.00 -20.10
CA GLN A 230 0.03 -12.82 -19.37
C GLN A 230 1.53 -12.57 -19.62
N ALA A 231 2.33 -13.65 -19.65
CA ALA A 231 3.75 -13.58 -19.97
C ALA A 231 3.97 -13.05 -21.40
N ASP A 232 3.25 -13.56 -22.40
CA ASP A 232 3.32 -13.13 -23.80
C ASP A 232 3.07 -11.63 -23.96
N ALA A 233 2.13 -11.08 -23.18
CA ALA A 233 1.84 -9.66 -23.19
C ALA A 233 3.03 -8.78 -22.72
N LEU A 234 3.98 -9.36 -21.99
CA LEU A 234 5.19 -8.70 -21.49
C LEU A 234 6.44 -8.98 -22.33
N ARG A 235 6.44 -9.98 -23.22
CA ARG A 235 7.58 -10.31 -24.10
C ARG A 235 8.08 -9.14 -24.96
N PRO A 236 7.22 -8.24 -25.49
CA PRO A 236 7.70 -7.05 -26.22
C PRO A 236 8.62 -6.14 -25.40
N PHE A 237 8.47 -6.10 -24.07
CA PHE A 237 9.36 -5.35 -23.19
C PHE A 237 10.70 -6.07 -23.06
N ALA A 238 10.70 -7.40 -22.90
CA ALA A 238 11.93 -8.19 -22.81
C ALA A 238 12.77 -8.11 -24.10
N ALA A 239 12.13 -8.11 -25.27
CA ALA A 239 12.80 -7.98 -26.57
C ALA A 239 13.62 -6.69 -26.70
N LYS A 240 13.16 -5.59 -26.08
CA LYS A 240 13.87 -4.29 -26.06
C LYS A 240 15.11 -4.28 -25.16
N ALA A 241 15.28 -5.25 -24.27
CA ALA A 241 16.44 -5.29 -23.37
C ALA A 241 17.72 -5.60 -24.16
N LYS A 242 18.83 -4.92 -23.84
CA LYS A 242 20.13 -5.12 -24.52
C LYS A 242 21.08 -6.02 -23.75
N SER A 243 20.80 -6.28 -22.48
CA SER A 243 21.68 -7.03 -21.60
C SER A 243 20.92 -7.87 -20.57
N PHE A 244 21.63 -8.89 -20.09
CA PHE A 244 21.15 -9.72 -19.01
C PHE A 244 21.10 -8.96 -17.68
N LYS A 245 20.10 -9.25 -16.85
CA LYS A 245 19.98 -8.74 -15.47
C LYS A 245 19.76 -9.90 -14.52
N ALA A 246 20.31 -9.79 -13.31
CA ALA A 246 20.01 -10.74 -12.24
C ALA A 246 18.51 -10.73 -11.91
N LEU A 247 17.95 -11.92 -11.68
CA LEU A 247 16.61 -12.10 -11.17
C LEU A 247 16.48 -11.40 -9.80
N ASP A 248 17.44 -11.63 -8.90
CA ASP A 248 17.60 -10.86 -7.67
C ASP A 248 18.98 -10.18 -7.62
N PRO A 249 19.08 -8.85 -7.88
CA PRO A 249 20.36 -8.14 -7.83
C PRO A 249 21.06 -8.12 -6.47
N ALA A 250 20.36 -8.39 -5.37
CA ALA A 250 20.94 -8.43 -4.03
C ALA A 250 21.57 -9.80 -3.72
N SER A 251 21.16 -10.86 -4.42
CA SER A 251 21.78 -12.19 -4.32
C SER A 251 23.17 -12.17 -4.98
N LYS A 252 24.22 -12.25 -4.16
CA LYS A 252 25.60 -12.43 -4.61
C LYS A 252 25.96 -13.91 -4.50
N PRO A 253 26.50 -14.54 -5.56
CA PRO A 253 27.04 -15.89 -5.42
C PRO A 253 28.19 -15.88 -4.41
N ILE A 254 28.11 -16.76 -3.41
CA ILE A 254 29.09 -16.86 -2.32
C ILE A 254 30.46 -17.35 -2.84
N VAL A 255 30.47 -18.07 -3.98
CA VAL A 255 31.65 -18.66 -4.59
C VAL A 255 31.64 -18.41 -6.11
N ALA A 256 32.80 -18.08 -6.69
CA ALA A 256 32.92 -17.76 -8.11
C ALA A 256 32.52 -18.92 -9.05
N GLU A 257 32.69 -20.17 -8.63
CA GLU A 257 32.29 -21.35 -9.40
C GLU A 257 30.76 -21.49 -9.55
N LEU A 258 29.96 -21.06 -8.57
CA LEU A 258 28.50 -21.08 -8.66
C LEU A 258 27.95 -20.10 -9.71
N LYS A 259 28.73 -19.08 -10.07
CA LYS A 259 28.39 -18.13 -11.14
C LYS A 259 28.35 -18.79 -12.52
N MET A 260 29.08 -19.90 -12.71
CA MET A 260 29.06 -20.69 -13.96
C MET A 260 27.80 -21.57 -14.08
N LEU A 261 27.10 -21.82 -12.97
CA LEU A 261 25.88 -22.64 -12.88
C LEU A 261 24.59 -21.81 -12.95
N GLU A 262 24.69 -20.48 -13.04
CA GLU A 262 23.52 -19.61 -13.12
C GLU A 262 22.77 -19.84 -14.45
N GLU A 263 21.60 -20.48 -14.35
CA GLU A 263 20.70 -20.66 -15.48
C GLU A 263 20.33 -19.29 -16.05
N LYS A 264 20.29 -19.18 -17.38
CA LYS A 264 19.87 -17.96 -18.07
C LYS A 264 18.54 -18.19 -18.74
N SER A 265 17.62 -17.26 -18.56
CA SER A 265 16.43 -17.16 -19.40
C SER A 265 16.73 -16.22 -20.57
N PRO A 266 16.92 -16.73 -21.82
CA PRO A 266 17.28 -15.90 -22.95
C PRO A 266 16.13 -14.98 -23.38
N VAL A 267 14.88 -15.48 -23.29
CA VAL A 267 13.65 -14.73 -23.62
C VAL A 267 13.53 -13.49 -22.74
N TRP A 268 13.67 -13.68 -21.43
CA TRP A 268 13.55 -12.59 -20.45
C TRP A 268 14.85 -11.82 -20.24
N LYS A 269 15.95 -12.28 -20.87
CA LYS A 269 17.33 -11.83 -20.64
C LYS A 269 17.65 -11.79 -19.14
N LEU A 270 17.26 -12.80 -18.38
CA LEU A 270 17.52 -12.85 -16.94
C LEU A 270 18.57 -13.90 -16.61
N VAL A 271 19.39 -13.59 -15.61
CA VAL A 271 20.26 -14.57 -14.94
C VAL A 271 19.53 -15.03 -13.69
N ILE A 272 19.21 -16.31 -13.61
CA ILE A 272 18.47 -16.94 -12.52
C ILE A 272 19.48 -17.27 -11.41
N ASN A 273 19.87 -16.23 -10.68
CA ASN A 273 20.93 -16.26 -9.66
C ASN A 273 20.41 -16.59 -8.25
N VAL A 274 19.18 -17.08 -8.16
CA VAL A 274 18.52 -17.49 -6.91
C VAL A 274 17.44 -18.52 -7.27
N PRO A 275 17.30 -19.62 -6.52
CA PRO A 275 16.16 -20.52 -6.69
C PRO A 275 14.87 -19.77 -6.35
N VAL A 276 13.81 -20.06 -7.08
CA VAL A 276 12.51 -19.44 -6.85
C VAL A 276 11.59 -20.48 -6.22
N GLU A 277 11.24 -20.25 -4.96
CA GLU A 277 10.45 -21.17 -4.14
C GLU A 277 9.10 -20.53 -3.80
N ILE A 278 8.06 -21.36 -3.67
CA ILE A 278 6.72 -20.99 -3.25
C ILE A 278 6.23 -21.99 -2.21
N ASP A 279 5.36 -21.52 -1.31
CA ASP A 279 4.66 -22.38 -0.35
C ASP A 279 3.40 -22.93 -1.04
N LEU A 280 3.31 -24.26 -1.17
CA LEU A 280 2.19 -24.99 -1.78
C LEU A 280 1.22 -25.54 -0.73
#